data_AF-A0A4V1SAH2-F1
#
_entry.id   AF-A0A4V1SAH2-F1
#
_cell.length_a   1.000
_cell.length_b   1.000
_cell.length_c   1.000
_cell.angle_alpha   90.00
_cell.angle_beta   90.00
_cell.angle_gamma   90.00
#
_symmetry.space_group_name_H-M   'P 1'
#
loop_
_entity.id
_entity.type
_entity.pdbx_description
1 polymer ?
#
loop_
_entity_poly.entity_id
_entity_poly.type
_entity_poly.pdbx_seq_one_letter_code
_entity_poly.pdbx_strand_id
1 'polypeptide(L)'
;MPREQLVLLLASLCYLGGFGYAAWTLRHGQYRPGTWKLGVMAAGAFCQTLFLHWRGQAIGGCPMTNPFELLTFVSWAIVLLYFVVGPAYRLSLLGVFTSPLALIFQSAALLRPEAWQPAVRRTSFGFWPELHAALSLVAYGAFALACTAGIMFLIQDRQLKRHHISPVFRQLPPIHYITRAIRGLILTGTLLLTAGIICAYQMDKRPTEAKLAVVWIVWGLYAGMLAYDYWRGMSARRAAAAAALGFLVPVASLWFVGAH
;
A
#
# COMPACT_ATOMS: atom_id res chain seq x y z
N MET A 1 1.24 28.56 4.89
CA MET A 1 0.95 27.11 4.92
C MET A 1 1.46 26.54 6.23
N PRO A 2 0.67 25.73 6.95
CA PRO A 2 1.14 24.93 8.08
C PRO A 2 2.35 24.07 7.69
N ARG A 3 3.33 23.95 8.60
CA ARG A 3 4.57 23.15 8.41
C ARG A 3 4.30 21.70 7.99
N GLU A 4 3.22 21.11 8.48
CA GLU A 4 2.82 19.74 8.15
C GLU A 4 2.41 19.58 6.68
N GLN A 5 1.68 20.55 6.12
CA GLN A 5 1.28 20.51 4.71
C GLN A 5 2.49 20.65 3.79
N LEU A 6 3.46 21.50 4.15
CA LEU A 6 4.70 21.65 3.37
C LEU A 6 5.46 20.33 3.27
N VAL A 7 5.61 19.61 4.38
CA VAL A 7 6.30 18.31 4.39
C VAL A 7 5.53 17.25 3.60
N LEU A 8 4.21 17.27 3.64
CA LEU A 8 3.40 16.36 2.84
C LEU A 8 3.49 16.65 1.33
N LEU A 9 3.54 17.93 0.95
CA LEU A 9 3.78 18.35 -0.43
C LEU A 9 5.20 17.95 -0.90
N LEU A 10 6.22 18.11 -0.05
CA LEU A 10 7.57 17.62 -0.32
C LEU A 10 7.59 16.11 -0.55
N ALA A 11 6.88 15.33 0.28
CA ALA A 11 6.74 13.89 0.07
C ALA A 11 6.10 13.57 -1.29
N SER A 12 5.08 14.34 -1.68
CA SER A 12 4.38 14.19 -2.95
C SER A 12 5.30 14.49 -4.14
N LEU A 13 6.14 15.53 -4.03
CA LEU A 13 7.18 15.84 -5.02
C LEU A 13 8.24 14.75 -5.11
N CYS A 14 8.65 14.14 -3.99
CA CYS A 14 9.54 12.98 -4.01
C CYS A 14 8.91 11.81 -4.77
N TYR A 15 7.66 11.46 -4.49
CA TYR A 15 6.97 10.37 -5.20
C TYR A 15 6.71 10.69 -6.67
N LEU A 16 6.44 11.96 -7.00
CA LEU A 16 6.36 12.44 -8.38
C LEU A 16 7.71 12.32 -9.09
N GLY A 17 8.82 12.67 -8.45
CA GLY A 17 10.17 12.48 -8.97
C GLY A 17 10.51 11.00 -9.19
N GLY A 18 10.14 10.15 -8.24
CA GLY A 18 10.25 8.69 -8.36
C GLY A 18 9.44 8.15 -9.54
N PHE A 19 8.20 8.63 -9.70
CA PHE A 19 7.33 8.29 -10.83
C PHE A 19 7.86 8.83 -12.17
N GLY A 20 8.37 10.06 -12.21
CA GLY A 20 8.96 10.66 -13.41
C GLY A 20 10.17 9.85 -13.88
N TYR A 21 11.05 9.46 -12.96
CA TYR A 21 12.16 8.56 -13.27
C TYR A 21 11.64 7.17 -13.69
N ALA A 22 10.59 6.63 -13.04
CA ALA A 22 9.97 5.37 -13.43
C ALA A 22 9.46 5.41 -14.88
N ALA A 23 8.68 6.43 -15.25
CA ALA A 23 8.17 6.65 -16.59
C ALA A 23 9.31 6.85 -17.61
N TRP A 24 10.35 7.63 -17.25
CA TRP A 24 11.53 7.83 -18.08
C TRP A 24 12.26 6.51 -18.35
N THR A 25 12.49 5.69 -17.31
CA THR A 25 13.13 4.37 -17.47
C THR A 25 12.33 3.42 -18.35
N LEU A 26 11.00 3.39 -18.19
CA LEU A 26 10.11 2.56 -19.01
C LEU A 26 10.12 2.99 -20.48
N ARG A 27 10.18 4.29 -20.76
CA ARG A 27 10.22 4.84 -22.13
C ARG A 27 11.56 4.60 -22.84
N HIS A 28 12.68 4.76 -22.14
CA HIS A 28 14.02 4.72 -22.76
C HIS A 28 14.70 3.35 -22.66
N GLY A 29 14.12 2.38 -21.96
CA GLY A 29 14.69 1.04 -21.82
C GLY A 29 15.93 0.94 -20.93
N GLN A 30 16.46 2.07 -20.46
CA GLN A 30 17.66 2.11 -19.62
C GLN A 30 17.27 2.04 -18.15
N TYR A 31 17.05 0.83 -17.63
CA TYR A 31 16.98 0.67 -16.18
C TYR A 31 18.41 0.57 -15.63
N ARG A 32 18.78 1.54 -14.79
CA ARG A 32 19.92 1.44 -13.90
C ARG A 32 19.36 1.28 -12.48
N PRO A 33 19.75 0.22 -11.73
CA PRO A 33 19.47 0.13 -10.31
C PRO A 33 20.23 1.27 -9.61
N GLY A 34 19.58 2.43 -9.52
CA GLY A 34 20.17 3.64 -8.98
C GLY A 34 19.81 3.80 -7.51
N THR A 35 20.83 3.98 -6.67
CA THR A 35 20.69 4.45 -5.29
C THR A 35 19.87 5.74 -5.19
N TRP A 36 19.87 6.56 -6.24
CA TRP A 36 19.03 7.74 -6.38
C TRP A 36 17.53 7.46 -6.16
N LYS A 37 16.95 6.46 -6.85
CA LYS A 37 15.52 6.13 -6.69
C LYS A 37 15.19 5.77 -5.25
N LEU A 38 16.04 4.96 -4.62
CA LEU A 38 15.89 4.57 -3.24
C LEU A 38 15.98 5.79 -2.31
N GLY A 39 16.94 6.68 -2.55
CA GLY A 39 17.09 7.94 -1.82
C GLY A 39 15.87 8.84 -1.93
N VAL A 40 15.32 9.02 -3.14
CA VAL A 40 14.11 9.82 -3.36
C VAL A 40 12.89 9.22 -2.67
N MET A 41 12.69 7.90 -2.77
CA MET A 41 11.60 7.21 -2.06
C MET A 41 11.77 7.28 -0.55
N ALA A 42 13.01 7.19 -0.04
CA ALA A 42 13.32 7.26 1.38
C ALA A 42 13.10 8.68 1.92
N ALA A 43 13.46 9.71 1.16
CA ALA A 43 13.16 11.10 1.49
C ALA A 43 11.65 11.34 1.55
N GLY A 44 10.89 10.80 0.59
CA GLY A 44 9.43 10.85 0.61
C GLY A 44 8.82 10.15 1.83
N ALA A 45 9.30 8.95 2.16
CA ALA A 45 8.86 8.19 3.33
C ALA A 45 9.20 8.91 4.65
N PHE A 46 10.38 9.53 4.73
CA PHE A 46 10.80 10.33 5.87
C PHE A 46 9.88 11.55 6.03
N CYS A 47 9.58 12.26 4.95
CA CYS A 47 8.63 13.37 4.98
C CYS A 47 7.23 12.91 5.43
N GLN A 48 6.69 11.81 4.88
CA GLN A 48 5.41 11.28 5.35
C GLN A 48 5.43 10.87 6.83
N THR A 49 6.53 10.29 7.30
CA THR A 49 6.69 9.93 8.72
C THR A 49 6.67 11.17 9.60
N LEU A 50 7.37 12.23 9.19
CA LEU A 50 7.37 13.51 9.90
C LEU A 50 5.98 14.17 9.90
N PHE A 51 5.27 14.11 8.77
CA PHE A 51 3.89 14.55 8.67
C PHE A 51 2.98 13.79 9.65
N LEU A 52 3.00 12.45 9.62
CA LEU A 52 2.18 11.61 10.51
C LEU A 52 2.53 11.85 11.98
N HIS A 53 3.82 12.08 12.29
CA HIS A 53 4.26 12.40 13.65
C HIS A 53 3.67 13.72 14.16
N TRP A 54 3.80 14.81 13.39
CA TRP A 54 3.25 16.11 13.77
C TRP A 54 1.72 16.11 13.80
N ARG A 55 1.09 15.47 12.82
CA ARG A 55 -0.37 15.32 12.79
C ARG A 55 -0.84 14.51 14.01
N GLY A 56 -0.11 13.47 14.38
CA GLY A 56 -0.41 12.67 15.57
C GLY A 56 -0.29 13.46 16.88
N GLN A 57 0.72 14.33 17.00
CA GLN A 57 0.82 15.25 18.14
C GLN A 57 -0.37 16.20 18.23
N ALA A 58 -0.84 16.72 17.10
CA ALA A 58 -1.99 17.63 17.05
C ALA A 58 -3.31 16.93 17.41
N ILE A 59 -3.48 15.67 16.99
CA ILE A 59 -4.67 14.85 17.29
C ILE A 59 -4.64 14.31 18.72
N GLY A 60 -3.44 14.06 19.26
CA GLY A 60 -3.20 13.39 20.54
C GLY A 60 -3.06 11.87 20.45
N GLY A 61 -2.93 11.31 19.25
CA GLY A 61 -2.86 9.86 19.00
C GLY A 61 -2.54 9.58 17.53
N CYS A 62 -2.58 8.32 17.10
CA CYS A 62 -2.21 7.98 15.72
C CYS A 62 -3.20 8.59 14.68
N PRO A 63 -2.71 9.30 13.64
CA PRO A 63 -3.55 10.02 12.67
C PRO A 63 -4.25 9.05 11.71
N MET A 64 -5.43 8.57 12.11
CA MET A 64 -6.29 7.64 11.38
C MET A 64 -7.77 7.98 11.63
N THR A 65 -8.09 9.27 11.61
CA THR A 65 -9.40 9.79 12.05
C THR A 65 -10.36 10.09 10.91
N ASN A 66 -9.83 10.45 9.75
CA ASN A 66 -10.57 10.89 8.58
C ASN A 66 -9.96 10.30 7.30
N PRO A 67 -10.66 10.35 6.15
CA PRO A 67 -10.21 9.72 4.91
C PRO A 67 -8.86 10.23 4.40
N PHE A 68 -8.58 11.52 4.59
CA PHE A 68 -7.29 12.10 4.23
C PHE A 68 -6.13 11.42 4.99
N GLU A 69 -6.30 11.24 6.30
CA GLU A 69 -5.34 10.54 7.15
C GLU A 69 -5.22 9.07 6.78
N LEU A 70 -6.34 8.37 6.54
CA LEU A 70 -6.32 6.96 6.13
C LEU A 70 -5.56 6.75 4.81
N LEU A 71 -5.83 7.58 3.79
CA LEU A 71 -5.15 7.50 2.49
C LEU A 71 -3.65 7.83 2.60
N THR A 72 -3.30 8.82 3.41
CA THR A 72 -1.90 9.19 3.67
C THR A 72 -1.17 8.06 4.40
N PHE A 73 -1.81 7.44 5.40
CA PHE A 73 -1.25 6.32 6.14
C PHE A 73 -1.06 5.08 5.25
N VAL A 74 -2.01 4.79 4.35
CA VAL A 74 -1.87 3.69 3.38
C VAL A 74 -0.73 3.98 2.41
N SER A 75 -0.60 5.21 1.89
CA SER A 75 0.54 5.62 1.06
C SER A 75 1.88 5.39 1.78
N TRP A 76 1.97 5.80 3.04
CA TRP A 76 3.14 5.55 3.89
C TRP A 76 3.41 4.07 4.11
N ALA A 77 2.40 3.26 4.42
CA ALA A 77 2.52 1.82 4.61
C ALA A 77 3.01 1.11 3.34
N ILE A 78 2.53 1.51 2.16
CA ILE A 78 2.98 1.00 0.86
C ILE A 78 4.48 1.20 0.69
N VAL A 79 4.97 2.42 0.98
CA VAL A 79 6.38 2.76 0.79
C VAL A 79 7.27 2.09 1.84
N LEU A 80 6.84 2.01 3.09
CA LEU A 80 7.58 1.28 4.12
C LEU A 80 7.67 -0.21 3.82
N LEU A 81 6.56 -0.84 3.46
CA LEU A 81 6.57 -2.25 3.09
C LEU A 81 7.41 -2.49 1.83
N TYR A 82 7.47 -1.54 0.90
CA TYR A 82 8.40 -1.62 -0.23
C TYR A 82 9.86 -1.70 0.24
N PHE A 83 10.27 -0.94 1.25
CA PHE A 83 11.63 -1.03 1.79
C PHE A 83 11.91 -2.34 2.51
N VAL A 84 10.91 -2.97 3.12
CA VAL A 84 11.04 -4.29 3.75
C VAL A 84 11.08 -5.42 2.72
N VAL A 85 10.18 -5.37 1.74
CA VAL A 85 9.92 -6.44 0.76
C VAL A 85 10.89 -6.36 -0.43
N GLY A 86 11.23 -5.15 -0.88
CA GLY A 86 12.11 -4.93 -2.03
C GLY A 86 13.43 -5.69 -1.95
N PRO A 87 14.20 -5.55 -0.84
CA PRO A 87 15.42 -6.33 -0.60
C PRO A 87 15.14 -7.83 -0.46
N ALA A 88 14.10 -8.22 0.29
CA ALA A 88 13.79 -9.61 0.60
C ALA A 88 13.50 -10.46 -0.66
N TYR A 89 12.88 -9.88 -1.69
CA TYR A 89 12.53 -10.58 -2.93
C TYR A 89 13.39 -10.18 -4.13
N ARG A 90 14.45 -9.38 -3.92
CA ARG A 90 15.33 -8.85 -4.98
C ARG A 90 14.57 -8.11 -6.09
N LEU A 91 13.44 -7.48 -5.73
CA LEU A 91 12.59 -6.77 -6.68
C LEU A 91 13.08 -5.34 -6.87
N SER A 92 14.24 -5.19 -7.52
CA SER A 92 14.83 -3.88 -7.81
C SER A 92 13.82 -2.95 -8.50
N LEU A 93 13.02 -3.51 -9.41
CA LEU A 93 12.00 -2.80 -10.18
C LEU A 93 10.69 -2.54 -9.44
N LEU A 94 10.45 -3.09 -8.24
CA LEU A 94 9.21 -2.86 -7.51
C LEU A 94 9.02 -1.37 -7.22
N GLY A 95 10.11 -0.64 -6.92
CA GLY A 95 10.06 0.80 -6.66
C GLY A 95 9.53 1.64 -7.82
N VAL A 96 9.68 1.15 -9.07
CA VAL A 96 9.15 1.79 -10.29
C VAL A 96 7.62 1.79 -10.31
N PHE A 97 7.02 0.75 -9.75
CA PHE A 97 5.56 0.59 -9.69
C PHE A 97 4.99 1.02 -8.33
N THR A 98 5.79 0.99 -7.26
CA THR A 98 5.40 1.50 -5.95
C THR A 98 5.26 3.03 -5.95
N SER A 99 6.17 3.76 -6.62
CA SER A 99 6.11 5.23 -6.63
C SER A 99 4.84 5.82 -7.25
N PRO A 100 4.31 5.37 -8.42
CA PRO A 100 3.02 5.85 -8.90
C PRO A 100 1.88 5.48 -7.95
N LEU A 101 1.92 4.29 -7.34
CA LEU A 101 0.86 3.89 -6.43
C LEU A 101 0.84 4.77 -5.16
N ALA A 102 2.00 5.00 -4.54
CA ALA A 102 2.13 5.91 -3.41
C ALA A 102 1.67 7.33 -3.76
N LEU A 103 2.02 7.82 -4.95
CA LEU A 103 1.59 9.11 -5.48
C LEU A 103 0.08 9.17 -5.68
N ILE A 104 -0.55 8.12 -6.22
CA ILE A 104 -2.02 8.05 -6.41
C ILE A 104 -2.73 8.19 -5.06
N PHE A 105 -2.34 7.41 -4.06
CA PHE A 105 -2.93 7.49 -2.71
C PHE A 105 -2.70 8.86 -2.07
N GLN A 106 -1.49 9.40 -2.20
CA GLN A 106 -1.15 10.72 -1.65
C GLN A 106 -1.92 11.85 -2.35
N SER A 107 -2.07 11.78 -3.67
CA SER A 107 -2.82 12.78 -4.45
C SER A 107 -4.31 12.68 -4.12
N ALA A 108 -4.86 11.47 -4.04
CA ALA A 108 -6.23 11.25 -3.61
C ALA A 108 -6.48 11.81 -2.20
N ALA A 109 -5.50 11.68 -1.29
CA ALA A 109 -5.57 12.31 0.03
C ALA A 109 -5.60 13.85 -0.07
N LEU A 110 -4.72 14.46 -0.87
CA LEU A 110 -4.64 15.92 -0.99
C LEU A 110 -5.86 16.58 -1.66
N LEU A 111 -6.63 15.81 -2.44
CA LEU A 111 -7.89 16.27 -3.03
C LEU A 111 -9.06 16.32 -2.01
N ARG A 112 -8.86 15.79 -0.81
CA ARG A 112 -9.86 15.80 0.26
C ARG A 112 -9.89 17.16 0.95
N PRO A 113 -11.08 17.75 1.23
CA PRO A 113 -11.19 18.98 2.01
C PRO A 113 -10.45 18.95 3.35
N GLU A 114 -10.45 17.78 3.99
CA GLU A 114 -9.81 17.50 5.29
C GLU A 114 -8.29 17.72 5.26
N ALA A 115 -7.64 17.69 4.08
CA ALA A 115 -6.21 17.95 3.92
C ALA A 115 -5.84 19.40 4.29
N TRP A 116 -6.78 20.32 4.14
CA TRP A 116 -6.58 21.75 4.36
C TRP A 116 -7.15 22.26 5.69
N GLN A 117 -7.74 21.35 6.47
CA GLN A 117 -8.35 21.67 7.77
C GLN A 117 -7.39 21.36 8.94
N PRO A 118 -7.48 22.13 10.04
CA PRO A 118 -6.75 21.82 11.26
C PRO A 118 -7.08 20.42 11.76
N ALA A 119 -6.10 19.76 12.39
CA ALA A 119 -6.34 18.49 13.04
C ALA A 119 -7.36 18.65 14.17
N VAL A 120 -8.38 17.78 14.18
CA VAL A 120 -9.37 17.75 15.26
C VAL A 120 -8.85 16.82 16.35
N ARG A 121 -8.68 17.35 17.57
CA ARG A 121 -8.22 16.56 18.70
C ARG A 121 -9.24 15.47 19.03
N ARG A 122 -8.76 14.23 19.17
CA ARG A 122 -9.62 13.13 19.63
C ARG A 122 -9.89 13.28 21.12
N THR A 123 -11.13 13.01 21.51
CA THR A 123 -11.58 13.05 22.91
C THR A 123 -11.48 11.67 23.59
N SER A 124 -11.26 10.60 22.83
CA SER A 124 -11.10 9.24 23.33
C SER A 124 -9.95 8.55 22.60
N PHE A 125 -9.04 7.98 23.38
CA PHE A 125 -7.89 7.19 22.94
C PHE A 125 -7.98 5.81 23.56
N GLY A 126 -7.50 4.81 22.84
CA GLY A 126 -7.47 3.44 23.32
C GLY A 126 -6.45 2.63 22.53
N PHE A 127 -5.70 1.81 23.25
CA PHE A 127 -4.70 0.92 22.65
C PHE A 127 -5.31 0.03 21.56
N TRP A 128 -6.45 -0.61 21.84
CA TRP A 128 -7.13 -1.52 20.91
C TRP A 128 -7.65 -0.83 19.63
N PRO A 129 -8.38 0.31 19.70
CA PRO A 129 -8.76 1.09 18.52
C PRO A 129 -7.60 1.52 17.62
N GLU A 130 -6.51 2.03 18.21
CA GLU A 130 -5.37 2.49 17.44
C GLU A 130 -4.61 1.33 16.78
N LEU A 131 -4.37 0.26 17.53
CA LEU A 131 -3.68 -0.92 17.02
C LEU A 131 -4.49 -1.62 15.91
N HIS A 132 -5.81 -1.76 16.09
CA HIS A 132 -6.70 -2.30 15.05
C HIS A 132 -6.61 -1.51 13.74
N ALA A 133 -6.73 -0.17 13.83
CA ALA A 133 -6.72 0.69 12.66
C ALA A 133 -5.34 0.65 11.97
N ALA A 134 -4.24 0.73 12.73
CA ALA A 134 -2.90 0.65 12.20
C ALA A 134 -2.65 -0.70 11.49
N LEU A 135 -2.95 -1.83 12.14
CA LEU A 135 -2.78 -3.16 11.54
C LEU A 135 -3.60 -3.32 10.26
N SER A 136 -4.85 -2.83 10.25
CA SER A 136 -5.72 -2.90 9.08
C SER A 136 -5.19 -2.08 7.91
N LEU A 137 -4.67 -0.87 8.15
CA LEU A 137 -4.12 -0.03 7.08
C LEU A 137 -2.76 -0.55 6.58
N VAL A 138 -1.92 -1.12 7.46
CA VAL A 138 -0.68 -1.80 7.02
C VAL A 138 -1.02 -3.05 6.20
N ALA A 139 -2.05 -3.81 6.57
CA ALA A 139 -2.55 -4.92 5.75
C ALA A 139 -2.96 -4.45 4.34
N TYR A 140 -3.64 -3.30 4.24
CA TYR A 140 -4.02 -2.71 2.95
C TYR A 140 -2.79 -2.30 2.14
N GLY A 141 -1.74 -1.79 2.78
CA GLY A 141 -0.44 -1.55 2.13
C GLY A 141 0.20 -2.83 1.58
N ALA A 142 0.11 -3.95 2.30
CA ALA A 142 0.62 -5.24 1.82
C ALA A 142 -0.18 -5.74 0.61
N PHE A 143 -1.52 -5.64 0.64
CA PHE A 143 -2.37 -5.98 -0.50
C PHE A 143 -2.13 -5.07 -1.72
N ALA A 144 -1.84 -3.78 -1.49
CA ALA A 144 -1.48 -2.83 -2.54
C ALA A 144 -0.17 -3.23 -3.25
N LEU A 145 0.84 -3.66 -2.49
CA LEU A 145 2.07 -4.19 -3.05
C LEU A 145 1.85 -5.55 -3.75
N ALA A 146 0.95 -6.40 -3.25
CA ALA A 146 0.58 -7.65 -3.93
C ALA A 146 -0.07 -7.37 -5.29
N CYS A 147 -0.95 -6.36 -5.36
CA CYS A 147 -1.53 -5.87 -6.61
C CYS A 147 -0.44 -5.35 -7.56
N THR A 148 0.49 -4.55 -7.04
CA THR A 148 1.64 -4.03 -7.79
C THR A 148 2.47 -5.16 -8.41
N ALA A 149 2.85 -6.16 -7.60
CA ALA A 149 3.58 -7.34 -8.06
C ALA A 149 2.75 -8.19 -9.04
N GLY A 150 1.43 -8.28 -8.85
CA GLY A 150 0.50 -8.93 -9.78
C GLY A 150 0.46 -8.25 -11.15
N ILE A 151 0.39 -6.93 -11.20
CA ILE A 151 0.45 -6.15 -12.45
C ILE A 151 1.80 -6.38 -13.14
N MET A 152 2.91 -6.31 -12.39
CA MET A 152 4.26 -6.59 -12.90
C MET A 152 4.34 -7.99 -13.53
N PHE A 153 3.82 -9.00 -12.84
CA PHE A 153 3.73 -10.37 -13.33
C PHE A 153 2.96 -10.44 -14.65
N LEU A 154 1.75 -9.85 -14.70
CA LEU A 154 0.88 -9.96 -15.87
C LEU A 154 1.49 -9.29 -17.10
N ILE A 155 2.20 -8.18 -16.92
CA ILE A 155 2.92 -7.52 -18.01
C ILE A 155 4.08 -8.40 -18.48
N GLN A 156 4.85 -8.97 -17.55
CA GLN A 156 5.98 -9.85 -17.89
C GLN A 156 5.52 -11.13 -18.62
N ASP A 157 4.46 -11.79 -18.14
CA ASP A 157 3.85 -12.97 -18.77
C ASP A 157 3.37 -12.67 -20.21
N ARG A 158 2.77 -11.50 -20.43
CA ARG A 158 2.36 -11.06 -21.78
C ARG A 158 3.55 -10.81 -22.71
N GLN A 159 4.62 -10.19 -22.22
CA GLN A 159 5.82 -9.93 -23.04
C GLN A 159 6.56 -11.21 -23.42
N LEU A 160 6.64 -12.18 -22.51
CA LEU A 160 7.23 -13.49 -22.77
C LEU A 160 6.47 -14.26 -23.85
N LYS A 161 5.13 -14.27 -23.78
CA LYS A 161 4.28 -14.91 -24.80
C LYS A 161 4.37 -14.26 -26.18
N ARG A 162 4.72 -12.96 -26.22
CA ARG A 162 4.89 -12.21 -27.47
C ARG A 162 6.34 -12.25 -27.99
N HIS A 163 7.23 -12.99 -27.33
CA HIS A 163 8.67 -13.03 -27.64
C HIS A 163 9.34 -11.64 -27.74
N HIS A 164 8.75 -10.62 -27.11
CA HIS A 164 9.23 -9.24 -27.17
C HIS A 164 9.40 -8.69 -25.75
N ILE A 165 10.55 -8.99 -25.15
CA ILE A 165 10.89 -8.51 -23.81
C ILE A 165 11.57 -7.16 -23.93
N SER A 166 10.87 -6.13 -23.47
CA SER A 166 11.41 -4.78 -23.40
C SER A 166 12.65 -4.71 -22.49
N PRO A 167 13.61 -3.81 -22.75
CA PRO A 167 14.87 -3.73 -22.02
C PRO A 167 14.73 -3.60 -20.49
N VAL A 168 13.70 -2.89 -20.00
CA VAL A 168 13.43 -2.76 -18.56
C VAL A 168 12.99 -4.10 -17.97
N PHE A 169 12.13 -4.84 -18.67
CA PHE A 169 11.56 -6.09 -18.18
C PHE A 169 12.56 -7.26 -18.25
N ARG A 170 13.63 -7.13 -19.05
CA ARG A 170 14.78 -8.05 -18.98
C ARG A 170 15.52 -8.02 -17.64
N GLN A 171 15.39 -6.92 -16.89
CA GLN A 171 16.03 -6.75 -15.60
C GLN A 171 15.12 -7.15 -14.42
N LEU A 172 13.88 -7.57 -14.70
CA LEU A 172 13.01 -8.14 -13.68
C LEU A 172 13.59 -9.47 -13.20
N PRO A 173 13.43 -9.78 -11.91
CA PRO A 173 13.77 -11.11 -11.44
C PRO A 173 12.89 -12.15 -12.13
N PRO A 174 13.34 -13.42 -12.14
CA PRO A 174 12.54 -14.53 -12.63
C PRO A 174 11.13 -14.56 -12.06
N ILE A 175 10.17 -15.00 -12.87
CA ILE A 175 8.73 -15.05 -12.55
C ILE A 175 8.46 -15.65 -11.16
N HIS A 176 9.21 -16.68 -10.76
CA HIS A 176 9.04 -17.35 -9.48
C HIS A 176 9.22 -16.41 -8.28
N TYR A 177 10.13 -15.41 -8.35
CA TYR A 177 10.33 -14.44 -7.28
C TYR A 177 9.11 -13.52 -7.15
N ILE A 178 8.54 -13.10 -8.29
CA ILE A 178 7.33 -12.26 -8.29
C ILE A 178 6.15 -13.06 -7.72
N THR A 179 5.99 -14.32 -8.10
CA THR A 179 4.94 -15.19 -7.54
C THR A 179 5.11 -15.39 -6.03
N ARG A 180 6.35 -15.61 -5.56
CA ARG A 180 6.65 -15.75 -4.13
C ARG A 180 6.36 -14.45 -3.37
N ALA A 181 6.67 -13.30 -3.97
CA ALA A 181 6.34 -12.00 -3.40
C ALA A 181 4.83 -11.77 -3.32
N ILE A 182 4.06 -12.06 -4.37
CA ILE A 182 2.59 -11.95 -4.38
C ILE A 182 1.99 -12.80 -3.25
N ARG A 183 2.37 -14.08 -3.17
CA ARG A 183 1.87 -15.00 -2.13
C ARG A 183 2.28 -14.55 -0.73
N GLY A 184 3.54 -14.14 -0.56
CA GLY A 184 4.05 -13.62 0.71
C GLY A 184 3.31 -12.38 1.17
N LEU A 185 3.10 -11.41 0.28
CA LEU A 185 2.37 -10.18 0.58
C LEU A 185 0.88 -10.42 0.89
N ILE A 186 0.22 -11.33 0.16
CA ILE A 186 -1.16 -11.74 0.48
C ILE A 186 -1.20 -12.39 1.87
N LEU A 187 -0.27 -13.31 2.16
CA LEU A 187 -0.19 -13.94 3.48
C LEU A 187 0.04 -12.91 4.59
N THR A 188 1.05 -12.05 4.44
CA THR A 188 1.37 -11.00 5.41
C THR A 188 0.17 -10.07 5.62
N GLY A 189 -0.48 -9.59 4.55
CA GLY A 189 -1.66 -8.75 4.65
C GLY A 189 -2.82 -9.46 5.37
N THR A 190 -3.09 -10.72 5.06
CA THR A 190 -4.15 -11.50 5.72
C THR A 190 -3.84 -11.75 7.20
N LEU A 191 -2.58 -12.01 7.57
CA LEU A 191 -2.19 -12.18 8.97
C LEU A 191 -2.32 -10.87 9.75
N LEU A 192 -1.88 -9.75 9.17
CA LEU A 192 -2.05 -8.42 9.77
C LEU A 192 -3.53 -8.06 9.94
N LEU A 193 -4.36 -8.36 8.93
CA LEU A 193 -5.80 -8.11 9.01
C LEU A 193 -6.48 -9.01 10.06
N THR A 194 -6.06 -10.27 10.18
CA THR A 194 -6.51 -11.17 11.26
C THR A 194 -6.18 -10.58 12.64
N ALA A 195 -4.94 -10.12 12.85
CA ALA A 195 -4.54 -9.46 14.09
C ALA A 195 -5.35 -8.18 14.33
N GLY A 196 -5.63 -7.41 13.29
CA GLY A 196 -6.54 -6.26 13.33
C GLY A 196 -7.94 -6.66 13.81
N ILE A 197 -8.55 -7.71 13.24
CA ILE A 197 -9.87 -8.22 13.65
C ILE A 197 -9.85 -8.63 15.14
N ILE A 198 -8.82 -9.34 15.59
CA ILE A 198 -8.65 -9.71 17.00
C ILE A 198 -8.63 -8.46 17.90
N CYS A 199 -7.90 -7.42 17.50
CA CYS A 199 -7.89 -6.15 18.23
C CYS A 199 -9.28 -5.48 18.25
N ALA A 200 -10.08 -5.61 17.19
CA ALA A 200 -11.44 -5.06 17.14
C ALA A 200 -12.37 -5.68 18.17
N TYR A 201 -12.24 -6.98 18.44
CA TYR A 201 -13.05 -7.67 19.43
C TYR A 201 -12.64 -7.36 20.88
N GLN A 202 -11.46 -6.77 21.10
CA GLN A 202 -10.99 -6.33 22.42
C GLN A 202 -11.36 -4.88 22.76
N MET A 203 -12.03 -4.17 21.85
CA MET A 203 -12.46 -2.79 22.10
C MET A 203 -13.69 -2.75 23.01
N ASP A 204 -13.72 -1.82 23.98
CA ASP A 204 -14.89 -1.57 24.83
C ASP A 204 -16.11 -1.13 24.00
N LYS A 205 -15.87 -0.31 22.98
CA LYS A 205 -16.85 0.06 21.96
C LYS A 205 -16.43 -0.55 20.63
N ARG A 206 -17.17 -1.57 20.20
CA ARG A 206 -16.91 -2.25 18.93
C ARG A 206 -17.13 -1.30 17.74
N PRO A 207 -16.39 -1.51 16.63
CA PRO A 207 -16.71 -0.84 15.38
C PRO A 207 -18.16 -1.15 14.96
N THR A 208 -18.79 -0.24 14.25
CA THR A 208 -20.15 -0.44 13.70
C THR A 208 -20.22 -1.72 12.88
N GLU A 209 -21.37 -2.39 12.90
CA GLU A 209 -21.63 -3.63 12.13
C GLU A 209 -21.24 -3.48 10.64
N ALA A 210 -21.51 -2.31 10.04
CA ALA A 210 -21.11 -2.02 8.67
C ALA A 210 -19.58 -2.01 8.47
N LYS A 211 -18.81 -1.47 9.43
CA LYS A 211 -17.33 -1.46 9.39
C LYS A 211 -16.77 -2.87 9.59
N LEU A 212 -17.35 -3.66 10.49
CA LEU A 212 -16.97 -5.06 10.70
C LEU A 212 -17.28 -5.93 9.46
N ALA A 213 -18.45 -5.77 8.84
CA ALA A 213 -18.83 -6.50 7.64
C ALA A 213 -17.83 -6.26 6.50
N VAL A 214 -17.43 -5.01 6.29
CA VAL A 214 -16.42 -4.63 5.28
C VAL A 214 -15.07 -5.31 5.54
N VAL A 215 -14.61 -5.32 6.79
CA VAL A 215 -13.35 -5.98 7.15
C VAL A 215 -13.43 -7.49 6.91
N TRP A 216 -14.55 -8.13 7.28
CA TRP A 216 -14.77 -9.56 7.03
C TRP A 216 -14.85 -9.90 5.54
N ILE A 217 -15.43 -9.03 4.70
CA ILE A 217 -15.45 -9.21 3.24
C ILE A 217 -14.02 -9.18 2.68
N VAL A 218 -13.23 -8.18 3.06
CA VAL A 218 -11.83 -8.07 2.62
C VAL A 218 -11.02 -9.27 3.11
N TRP A 219 -11.18 -9.65 4.38
CA TRP A 219 -10.50 -10.81 4.95
C TRP A 219 -10.89 -12.10 4.23
N GLY A 220 -12.18 -12.34 4.04
CA GLY A 220 -12.70 -13.54 3.37
C GLY A 220 -12.22 -13.65 1.93
N LEU A 221 -12.10 -12.53 1.22
CA LEU A 221 -11.51 -12.47 -0.12
C LEU A 221 -10.07 -12.99 -0.13
N TYR A 222 -9.19 -12.43 0.71
CA TYR A 222 -7.76 -12.79 0.69
C TYR A 222 -7.46 -14.12 1.39
N ALA A 223 -8.16 -14.45 2.48
CA ALA A 223 -8.09 -15.76 3.11
C ALA A 223 -8.60 -16.86 2.16
N GLY A 224 -9.69 -16.59 1.43
CA GLY A 224 -10.21 -17.48 0.39
C GLY A 224 -9.21 -17.71 -0.75
N MET A 225 -8.49 -16.67 -1.19
CA MET A 225 -7.41 -16.82 -2.18
C MET A 225 -6.30 -17.75 -1.68
N LEU A 226 -5.88 -17.60 -0.42
CA LEU A 226 -4.85 -18.47 0.19
C LEU A 226 -5.33 -19.90 0.36
N ALA A 227 -6.57 -20.09 0.84
CA ALA A 227 -7.18 -21.40 1.00
C ALA A 227 -7.31 -22.13 -0.35
N TYR A 228 -7.74 -21.41 -1.40
CA TYR A 228 -7.81 -21.96 -2.75
C TYR A 228 -6.43 -22.35 -3.29
N ASP A 229 -5.42 -21.50 -3.09
CA ASP A 229 -4.03 -21.80 -3.48
C ASP A 229 -3.49 -23.03 -2.75
N TYR A 230 -3.79 -23.16 -1.45
CA TYR A 230 -3.36 -24.30 -0.63
C TYR A 230 -4.03 -25.61 -1.04
N TRP A 231 -5.34 -25.61 -1.32
CA TRP A 231 -6.08 -26.85 -1.63
C TRP A 231 -5.95 -27.31 -3.07
N ARG A 232 -6.05 -26.39 -4.03
CA ARG A 232 -6.09 -26.75 -5.47
C ARG A 232 -4.82 -26.38 -6.22
N GLY A 233 -3.93 -25.59 -5.62
CA GLY A 233 -2.79 -24.99 -6.31
C GLY A 233 -3.26 -23.93 -7.30
N MET A 234 -2.94 -22.66 -7.03
CA MET A 234 -3.24 -21.59 -7.97
C MET A 234 -2.06 -21.41 -8.93
N SER A 235 -2.34 -21.35 -10.22
CA SER A 235 -1.30 -20.98 -11.20
C SER A 235 -0.83 -19.55 -10.94
N ALA A 236 0.44 -19.29 -11.21
CA ALA A 236 1.04 -17.98 -10.93
C ALA A 236 0.29 -16.82 -11.62
N ARG A 237 -0.23 -17.05 -12.83
CA ARG A 237 -1.06 -16.08 -13.57
C ARG A 237 -2.40 -15.80 -12.88
N ARG A 238 -3.05 -16.83 -12.34
CA ARG A 238 -4.31 -16.67 -11.58
C ARG A 238 -4.06 -15.91 -10.28
N ALA A 239 -2.97 -16.24 -9.56
CA ALA A 239 -2.59 -15.55 -8.34
C ALA A 239 -2.32 -14.05 -8.59
N ALA A 240 -1.59 -13.74 -9.66
CA ALA A 240 -1.32 -12.36 -10.06
C ALA A 240 -2.59 -11.59 -10.45
N ALA A 241 -3.50 -12.21 -11.22
CA ALA A 241 -4.77 -11.61 -11.59
C ALA A 241 -5.68 -11.40 -10.38
N ALA A 242 -5.75 -12.38 -9.48
CA ALA A 242 -6.52 -12.30 -8.24
C ALA A 242 -5.99 -11.18 -7.33
N ALA A 243 -4.67 -11.05 -7.18
CA ALA A 243 -4.06 -9.97 -6.41
C ALA A 243 -4.36 -8.59 -7.00
N ALA A 244 -4.25 -8.45 -8.32
CA ALA A 244 -4.48 -7.17 -9.02
C ALA A 244 -5.96 -6.74 -8.96
N LEU A 245 -6.89 -7.64 -9.26
CA LEU A 245 -8.33 -7.36 -9.24
C LEU A 245 -8.89 -7.27 -7.82
N GLY A 246 -8.42 -8.13 -6.92
CA GLY A 246 -8.90 -8.19 -5.53
C GLY A 246 -8.64 -6.90 -4.75
N PHE A 247 -7.56 -6.17 -5.08
CA PHE A 247 -7.23 -4.92 -4.43
C PHE A 247 -8.26 -3.80 -4.66
N LEU A 248 -9.14 -3.92 -5.67
CA LEU A 248 -10.25 -2.99 -5.84
C LEU A 248 -11.21 -2.99 -4.65
N VAL A 249 -11.34 -4.11 -3.93
CA VAL A 249 -12.24 -4.23 -2.78
C VAL A 249 -11.73 -3.44 -1.56
N PRO A 250 -10.46 -3.59 -1.09
CA PRO A 250 -9.88 -2.70 -0.08
C PRO A 250 -9.87 -1.22 -0.47
N VAL A 251 -9.70 -0.89 -1.76
CA VAL A 251 -9.72 0.51 -2.20
C VAL A 251 -11.12 1.09 -2.08
N ALA A 252 -12.13 0.36 -2.54
CA ALA A 252 -13.53 0.78 -2.42
C ALA A 252 -13.96 0.89 -0.95
N SER A 253 -13.47 -0.01 -0.09
CA SER A 253 -13.82 0.01 1.33
C SER A 253 -13.32 1.26 2.05
N LEU A 254 -12.16 1.82 1.69
CA LEU A 254 -11.65 3.05 2.29
C LEU A 254 -12.59 4.25 2.09
N TRP A 255 -13.29 4.29 0.96
CA TRP A 255 -14.27 5.34 0.69
C TRP A 255 -15.53 5.20 1.55
N PHE A 256 -15.96 3.97 1.77
CA PHE A 256 -17.14 3.67 2.58
C PHE A 256 -16.89 3.82 4.09
N VAL A 257 -15.75 3.33 4.57
CA VAL A 257 -15.36 3.40 5.99
C VAL A 257 -15.03 4.84 6.40
N GLY A 258 -14.49 5.62 5.47
CA GLY A 258 -14.13 7.01 5.69
C GLY A 258 -15.29 8.01 5.68
N ALA A 259 -16.46 7.63 5.18
CA ALA A 259 -17.60 8.53 5.02
C ALA A 259 -18.47 8.70 6.29
N HIS A 260 -18.18 7.97 7.38
CA HIS A 260 -19.01 7.93 8.60
C HIS A 260 -18.20 7.86 9.90
#